data_AF-A0A424NU38-F1
#
_entry.id   AF-A0A424NU38-F1
#
_cell.length_a   1.000
_cell.length_b   1.000
_cell.length_c   1.000
_cell.angle_alpha   90.00
_cell.angle_beta   90.00
_cell.angle_gamma   90.00
#
_symmetry.space_group_name_H-M   'P 1'
#
loop_
_entity.id
_entity.type
_entity.pdbx_description
1 polymer ?
#
loop_
_entity_poly.entity_id
_entity_poly.type
_entity_poly.pdbx_seq_one_letter_code
_entity_poly.pdbx_strand_id
1 'polypeptide(L)' 'MLKLKINSDNQAFDQEGQEVARILRDLANKLEHLDELQESQLPLRDLNGNTVGYYQTWTDQGKSQGAVISSPYQEWRA' A
#
# COMPACT_ATOMS: atom_id res chain seq x y z
N MET A 1 -2.22 4.48 -17.45
CA MET A 1 -1.70 3.23 -16.84
C MET A 1 -1.90 3.29 -15.33
N LEU A 2 -2.30 2.19 -14.68
CA LEU A 2 -2.32 2.10 -13.21
C LEU A 2 -0.89 1.99 -12.70
N LYS A 3 -0.57 2.76 -11.67
CA LYS A 3 0.69 2.66 -10.94
C LYS A 3 0.40 2.27 -9.49
N LEU A 4 1.25 1.42 -8.94
CA LEU A 4 1.17 0.90 -7.57
C LEU A 4 2.50 1.13 -6.87
N LYS A 5 2.45 1.67 -5.65
CA LYS A 5 3.59 1.78 -4.74
C LYS A 5 3.24 1.09 -3.42
N ILE A 6 4.16 0.29 -2.90
CA ILE A 6 4.03 -0.42 -1.63
C ILE A 6 5.20 -0.01 -0.74
N ASN A 7 4.93 0.26 0.54
CA ASN A 7 5.99 0.35 1.56
C ASN A 7 6.05 -0.97 2.34
N SER A 8 7.20 -1.64 2.29
CA SER A 8 7.49 -2.90 2.98
C SER A 8 8.51 -2.75 4.11
N ASP A 9 8.80 -1.51 4.55
CA ASP A 9 9.74 -1.21 5.64
C ASP A 9 9.08 -1.44 7.00
N ASN A 10 8.66 -2.68 7.24
CA ASN A 10 8.04 -3.16 8.47
C ASN A 10 8.39 -4.63 8.66
N GLN A 11 8.63 -5.04 9.91
CA GLN A 11 9.03 -6.40 10.26
C GLN A 11 8.07 -7.49 9.78
N ALA A 12 6.79 -7.17 9.55
CA ALA A 12 5.84 -8.11 8.95
C ALA A 12 6.23 -8.55 7.53
N PHE A 13 7.07 -7.78 6.84
CA PHE A 13 7.64 -8.14 5.54
C PHE A 13 8.99 -8.87 5.63
N ASP A 14 9.59 -8.94 6.81
CA ASP A 14 10.85 -9.66 7.06
C ASP A 14 10.61 -11.13 7.48
N GLN A 15 9.38 -11.48 7.85
CA GLN A 15 8.99 -12.84 8.23
C GLN A 15 8.76 -13.74 7.00
N GLU A 16 8.76 -15.06 7.22
CA GLU A 16 8.57 -16.10 6.20
C GLU A 16 7.55 -15.70 5.12
N GLY A 17 7.87 -16.01 3.85
CA GLY A 17 7.15 -15.49 2.67
C GLY A 17 5.63 -15.75 2.62
N GLN A 18 5.09 -16.56 3.53
CA GLN A 18 3.66 -16.76 3.73
C GLN A 18 2.93 -15.46 4.09
N GLU A 19 3.45 -14.64 5.00
CA GLU A 19 2.75 -13.43 5.44
C GLU A 19 2.80 -12.33 4.38
N VAL A 20 3.96 -12.18 3.75
CA VAL A 20 4.14 -11.31 2.57
C VAL A 20 3.17 -11.71 1.47
N ALA A 21 3.08 -12.99 1.13
CA ALA A 21 2.16 -13.48 0.10
C ALA A 21 0.70 -13.19 0.44
N ARG A 22 0.31 -13.31 1.72
CA ARG A 22 -1.05 -12.99 2.16
C ARG A 22 -1.34 -11.50 2.03
N ILE A 23 -0.44 -10.62 2.50
CA ILE A 23 -0.61 -9.17 2.39
C ILE A 23 -0.76 -8.75 0.92
N LEU A 24 0.08 -9.30 0.04
CA LEU A 24 0.02 -9.02 -1.40
C LEU A 24 -1.25 -9.56 -2.06
N ARG A 25 -1.75 -10.73 -1.64
CA ARG A 25 -3.02 -11.29 -2.12
C ARG A 25 -4.20 -10.41 -1.71
N ASP A 26 -4.24 -9.96 -0.45
CA ASP A 26 -5.30 -9.08 0.03
C ASP A 26 -5.28 -7.73 -0.69
N LEU A 27 -4.09 -7.21 -0.99
CA LEU A 27 -3.93 -6.04 -1.84
C LEU A 27 -4.47 -6.29 -3.26
N ALA A 28 -4.08 -7.39 -3.91
CA ALA A 28 -4.56 -7.72 -5.25
C ALA A 28 -6.10 -7.81 -5.32
N ASN A 29 -6.71 -8.49 -4.35
CA ASN A 29 -8.17 -8.59 -4.24
C ASN A 29 -8.82 -7.21 -4.09
N LYS A 30 -8.25 -6.31 -3.27
CA LYS A 30 -8.76 -4.93 -3.14
C LYS A 30 -8.67 -4.17 -4.45
N LEU A 31 -7.55 -4.30 -5.17
CA LEU A 31 -7.34 -3.62 -6.44
C LEU A 31 -8.28 -4.11 -7.54
N GLU A 32 -8.63 -5.41 -7.54
CA GLU A 32 -9.59 -6.01 -8.47
C GLU A 32 -11.00 -5.42 -8.31
N HIS A 33 -11.38 -5.01 -7.10
CA HIS A 33 -12.72 -4.51 -6.78
C HIS A 33 -12.80 -2.97 -6.73
N LEU A 34 -11.74 -2.25 -7.09
CA LEU A 34 -11.82 -0.79 -7.23
C LEU A 34 -12.50 -0.46 -8.56
N ASP A 35 -13.78 -0.08 -8.50
CA ASP A 35 -14.62 0.22 -9.67
C ASP A 35 -14.09 1.38 -10.53
N GLU A 36 -13.20 2.21 -9.99
CA GLU A 36 -12.41 3.16 -10.77
C GLU A 36 -11.01 3.28 -10.18
N LEU A 37 -10.01 3.49 -11.05
CA LEU A 37 -8.60 3.73 -10.75
C LEU A 37 -8.38 5.06 -10.00
N GLN A 38 -9.10 5.29 -8.91
CA GLN A 38 -9.00 6.47 -8.09
C GLN A 38 -7.70 6.43 -7.28
N GLU A 39 -7.11 7.61 -7.12
CA GLU A 39 -5.95 7.78 -6.26
C GLU A 39 -6.35 7.38 -4.84
N SER A 40 -5.75 6.29 -4.34
CA SER A 40 -6.10 5.73 -3.04
C SER A 40 -4.83 5.52 -2.23
N GLN A 41 -4.86 5.93 -0.96
CA GLN A 41 -3.83 5.61 0.02
C GLN A 41 -4.48 4.82 1.15
N LEU A 42 -4.23 3.51 1.19
CA LEU A 42 -4.95 2.61 2.09
C LEU A 42 -3.97 1.70 2.85
N PRO A 43 -4.33 1.28 4.09
CA PRO A 43 -3.44 0.49 4.92
C PRO A 43 -3.33 -0.95 4.43
N LEU A 44 -2.11 -1.49 4.53
CA LEU A 44 -1.79 -2.91 4.50
C LEU A 44 -1.81 -3.45 5.93
N ARG A 45 -2.41 -4.62 6.12
CA ARG A 45 -2.64 -5.19 7.45
C ARG A 45 -2.08 -6.60 7.56
N ASP A 46 -1.48 -6.90 8.71
CA ASP A 46 -1.05 -8.27 9.05
C ASP A 46 -2.26 -9.18 9.39
N LEU A 47 -2.00 -10.46 9.66
CA LEU A 47 -3.00 -11.45 10.10
C LEU A 47 -3.74 -11.03 11.37
N ASN A 48 -3.08 -10.23 12.21
CA ASN A 48 -3.63 -9.75 13.47
C ASN A 48 -4.43 -8.44 13.30
N GLY A 49 -4.50 -7.90 12.08
CA GLY A 49 -5.17 -6.63 11.76
C GLY A 49 -4.32 -5.37 12.00
N ASN A 50 -3.07 -5.51 12.45
CA ASN A 50 -2.15 -4.41 12.65
C ASN A 50 -1.78 -3.77 11.32
N THR A 51 -1.73 -2.44 11.27
CA THR A 51 -1.23 -1.73 10.09
C THR A 51 0.28 -1.94 9.99
N VAL A 52 0.72 -2.54 8.89
CA VAL A 52 2.14 -2.84 8.61
C VAL A 52 2.72 -2.02 7.48
N GLY A 53 1.88 -1.29 6.76
CA GLY A 53 2.30 -0.43 5.67
C GLY A 53 1.12 0.25 5.01
N TYR A 54 1.39 0.90 3.90
CA TYR A 54 0.39 1.55 3.07
C TYR A 54 0.69 1.23 1.61
N TYR A 55 -0.36 1.16 0.80
CA TYR A 55 -0.23 1.17 -0.64
C TYR A 55 -0.82 2.45 -1.21
N GLN A 56 -0.27 2.89 -2.35
CA GLN A 56 -0.79 4.00 -3.12
C GLN A 56 -1.07 3.56 -4.55
N THR A 57 -2.27 3.86 -5.06
CA THR A 57 -2.64 3.71 -6.47
C THR A 57 -2.79 5.08 -7.12
N TRP A 58 -2.42 5.21 -8.39
CA TRP A 58 -2.70 6.41 -9.19
C TRP A 58 -2.68 6.09 -10.69
N THR A 59 -3.17 7.03 -11.51
CA THR A 59 -3.12 6.96 -12.97
C THR A 59 -2.29 8.09 -13.56
N ASP A 60 -1.87 7.99 -14.82
CA ASP A 60 -1.15 9.08 -15.50
C ASP A 60 -1.99 10.37 -15.64
N GLN A 61 -3.32 10.26 -15.57
CA GLN A 61 -4.24 11.39 -15.63
C GLN A 61 -4.47 12.05 -14.25
N GLY A 62 -4.33 11.27 -13.17
CA GLY A 62 -4.26 11.78 -11.81
C GLY A 62 -2.80 11.98 -11.40
N LYS A 63 -2.19 13.12 -11.76
CA LYS A 63 -0.89 13.48 -11.21
C LYS A 63 -1.02 13.56 -9.68
N SER A 64 -0.43 12.60 -8.96
CA SER A 64 -0.31 12.66 -7.51
C SER A 64 0.40 13.96 -7.16
N GLN A 65 -0.33 14.95 -6.66
CA GLN A 65 0.27 16.11 -6.02
C GLN A 65 0.81 15.64 -4.68
N GLY A 66 1.99 15.00 -4.69
CA GLY A 66 2.81 14.71 -3.52
C GLY A 66 2.04 14.33 -2.25
N ALA A 67 1.12 13.36 -2.32
CA ALA A 67 0.45 12.86 -1.12
C ALA A 67 1.54 12.32 -0.18
N VAL A 68 1.77 13.03 0.91
CA VAL A 68 2.77 12.67 1.92
C VAL A 68 2.33 11.36 2.54
N ILE A 69 3.05 10.29 2.22
CA ILE A 69 2.86 8.97 2.84
C ILE A 69 3.44 9.07 4.26
N SER A 70 2.66 9.57 5.22
CA SER A 70 3.04 9.49 6.62
C SER A 70 2.70 8.10 7.15
N SER A 71 3.74 7.29 7.29
CA SER A 71 3.73 6.21 8.27
C SER A 71 4.08 6.86 9.63
N PRO A 72 3.46 6.48 10.76
CA PRO A 72 3.92 6.92 12.07
C PRO A 72 5.39 6.51 12.35
N TYR A 73 5.99 5.70 11.48
CA TYR A 73 7.38 5.26 11.54
C TYR A 73 8.35 6.08 10.66
N GLN A 74 7.88 7.00 9.80
CA GLN A 74 8.78 7.94 9.10
C GLN A 74 8.03 9.10 8.40
N GLU A 75 8.38 10.34 8.73
CA GLU A 75 8.06 11.54 7.95
C GLU A 75 9.17 11.81 6.92
N TRP A 76 8.80 12.06 5.66
CA TRP A 76 9.73 12.49 4.62
C TRP A 76 9.40 13.90 4.14
N ARG A 77 10.44 14.73 3.97
CA ARG A 77 10.35 16.02 3.28
C ARG A 77 10.75 15.84 1.82
N ALA A 78 10.04 16.55 0.94
CA ALA A 78 10.23 16.57 -0.51
C ALA A 78 11.62 17.08 -0.93
#